data_AF-A0AAY4ALD0-F1
#
_entry.id   AF-A0AAY4ALD0-F1
#
_cell.length_a   1.000
_cell.length_b   1.000
_cell.length_c   1.000
_cell.angle_alpha   90.00
_cell.angle_beta   90.00
_cell.angle_gamma   90.00
#
_symmetry.space_group_name_H-M   'P 1'
#
loop_
_entity.id
_entity.type
_entity.pdbx_description
1 polymer ?
#
loop_
_entity_poly.entity_id
_entity_poly.type
_entity_poly.pdbx_seq_one_letter_code
_entity_poly.pdbx_strand_id
1 'polypeptide(L)'
;LGTRAGGSSGIRLQRAGCVEEPGDLSCVPRLRETVARDARLRHVRDLSDGALIKFLRARDFDVELSLKLMVNYHRWRSECPEISANLHPSSVLGLLQNHYHGVLRSRDQAGSRVLFYRIGQWNPKEFTAYEVFRVSLITSELIVQETETQRHGLKAIFDLQGWCFSHALQINPSLAKKISSVLTDSFPLKVRGIHLINEPLLFRPVFAMIRPFLPDKIKQRVYMHGSSYMQSLREVFPAAILPPEYGGTGPPIKDLCQEWTDFIMRSEDYLQRLSADTEGAQGC
;
A
#
# COMPACT_ATOMS: atom_id res chain seq x y z
N LEU A 1 -40.54 17.41 -17.87
CA LEU A 1 -40.31 17.89 -16.48
C LEU A 1 -40.35 16.65 -15.58
N GLY A 2 -39.29 16.10 -15.01
CA GLY A 2 -37.88 16.43 -14.98
C GLY A 2 -37.15 15.16 -14.48
N THR A 3 -36.12 14.73 -15.20
CA THR A 3 -35.31 13.55 -14.89
C THR A 3 -34.33 13.90 -13.76
N ARG A 4 -34.36 13.12 -12.68
CA ARG A 4 -33.39 13.20 -11.57
C ARG A 4 -32.04 12.66 -12.04
N ALA A 5 -31.07 13.56 -12.18
CA ALA A 5 -29.66 13.19 -12.32
C ALA A 5 -29.11 12.76 -10.96
N GLY A 6 -28.69 11.49 -10.86
CA GLY A 6 -27.91 10.99 -9.73
C GLY A 6 -26.49 11.55 -9.81
N GLY A 7 -26.09 12.28 -8.77
CA GLY A 7 -24.74 12.82 -8.64
C GLY A 7 -23.73 11.72 -8.32
N SER A 8 -22.88 11.38 -9.29
CA SER A 8 -21.65 10.61 -9.07
C SER A 8 -20.63 11.49 -8.36
N SER A 9 -20.46 11.30 -7.05
CA SER A 9 -19.35 11.88 -6.28
C SER A 9 -18.08 11.07 -6.53
N GLY A 10 -17.47 11.27 -7.70
CA GLY A 10 -16.18 10.68 -8.03
C GLY A 10 -15.09 11.16 -7.07
N ILE A 11 -14.21 10.25 -6.66
CA ILE A 11 -12.93 10.55 -6.01
C ILE A 11 -12.14 11.47 -6.95
N ARG A 12 -12.27 12.78 -6.80
CA ARG A 12 -11.36 13.74 -7.44
C ARG A 12 -10.06 13.71 -6.67
N LEU A 13 -8.96 13.47 -7.37
CA LEU A 13 -7.64 13.93 -6.97
C LEU A 13 -7.74 15.45 -6.77
N GLN A 14 -7.93 15.89 -5.53
CA GLN A 14 -7.93 17.32 -5.20
C GLN A 14 -6.53 17.85 -5.50
N ARG A 15 -6.42 18.82 -6.43
CA ARG A 15 -5.22 19.65 -6.56
C ARG A 15 -5.09 20.45 -5.26
N ALA A 16 -4.22 19.99 -4.37
CA ALA A 16 -3.77 20.78 -3.24
C ALA A 16 -3.13 22.08 -3.76
N GLY A 17 -3.41 23.20 -3.09
CA GLY A 17 -2.70 24.47 -3.33
C GLY A 17 -1.19 24.28 -3.24
N CYS A 18 -0.42 25.18 -3.85
CA CYS A 18 1.04 25.13 -3.90
C CYS A 18 1.67 25.15 -2.50
N VAL A 19 1.77 23.98 -1.88
CA VAL A 19 2.64 23.73 -0.74
C VAL A 19 4.05 23.56 -1.32
N GLU A 20 4.96 24.46 -0.92
CA GLU A 20 6.38 24.43 -1.32
C GLU A 20 6.92 22.99 -1.28
N GLU A 21 7.59 22.55 -2.35
CA GLU A 21 8.30 21.27 -2.37
C GLU A 21 9.47 21.37 -1.38
N PRO A 22 9.48 20.63 -0.26
CA PRO A 22 10.52 20.79 0.75
C PRO A 22 11.88 20.18 0.32
N GLY A 23 12.02 19.73 -0.93
CA GLY A 23 13.21 19.00 -1.40
C GLY A 23 13.78 19.52 -2.70
N ASP A 24 15.09 19.34 -2.87
CA ASP A 24 15.85 19.83 -4.00
C ASP A 24 15.51 19.05 -5.29
N LEU A 25 14.70 19.66 -6.16
CA LEU A 25 14.33 19.09 -7.45
C LEU A 25 15.54 18.90 -8.39
N SER A 26 16.69 19.53 -8.11
CA SER A 26 17.94 19.27 -8.83
C SER A 26 18.43 17.82 -8.68
N CYS A 27 17.95 17.10 -7.65
CA CYS A 27 18.22 15.68 -7.49
C CYS A 27 17.56 14.79 -8.56
N VAL A 28 16.50 15.25 -9.25
CA VAL A 28 15.82 14.45 -10.28
C VAL A 28 16.74 14.17 -11.49
N PRO A 29 17.36 15.19 -12.13
CA PRO A 29 18.38 14.95 -13.15
C PRO A 29 19.53 14.06 -12.68
N ARG A 30 20.03 14.27 -11.45
CA ARG A 30 21.15 13.48 -10.89
C ARG A 30 20.78 12.01 -10.73
N LEU A 31 19.59 11.71 -10.19
CA LEU A 31 19.10 10.34 -10.08
C LEU A 31 18.93 9.71 -11.47
N ARG A 32 18.37 10.44 -12.44
CA ARG A 32 18.22 9.96 -13.82
C ARG A 32 19.55 9.54 -14.43
N GLU A 33 20.58 10.37 -14.33
CA GLU A 33 21.91 10.06 -14.83
C GLU A 33 22.50 8.82 -14.17
N THR A 34 22.30 8.69 -12.85
CA THR A 34 22.83 7.56 -12.09
C THR A 34 22.10 6.26 -12.46
N VAL A 35 20.78 6.29 -12.63
CA VAL A 35 19.97 5.16 -13.09
C VAL A 35 20.37 4.73 -14.49
N ALA A 36 20.59 5.67 -15.42
CA ALA A 36 20.99 5.38 -16.79
C ALA A 36 22.35 4.66 -16.89
N ARG A 37 23.23 4.85 -15.89
CA ARG A 37 24.55 4.20 -15.82
C ARG A 37 24.52 2.87 -15.05
N ASP A 38 23.48 2.59 -14.27
CA ASP A 38 23.39 1.39 -13.45
C ASP A 38 22.93 0.19 -14.29
N ALA A 39 23.82 -0.78 -14.47
CA ALA A 39 23.54 -1.99 -15.26
C ALA A 39 22.32 -2.77 -14.76
N ARG A 40 22.00 -2.70 -13.45
CA ARG A 40 20.87 -3.42 -12.84
C ARG A 40 19.52 -2.83 -13.23
N LEU A 41 19.49 -1.59 -13.72
CA LEU A 41 18.27 -0.86 -14.08
C LEU A 41 18.11 -0.65 -15.60
N ARG A 42 18.91 -1.32 -16.44
CA ARG A 42 18.83 -1.20 -17.91
C ARG A 42 17.47 -1.55 -18.52
N HIS A 43 16.69 -2.39 -17.83
CA HIS A 43 15.35 -2.78 -18.26
C HIS A 43 14.30 -1.68 -17.99
N VAL A 44 14.60 -0.72 -17.13
CA VAL A 44 13.67 0.36 -16.77
C VAL A 44 13.56 1.35 -17.94
N ARG A 45 12.36 1.43 -18.53
CA ARG A 45 12.08 2.29 -19.70
C ARG A 45 11.66 3.70 -19.30
N ASP A 46 10.85 3.84 -18.26
CA ASP A 46 10.33 5.13 -17.81
C ASP A 46 11.27 5.79 -16.80
N LEU A 47 11.96 6.84 -17.24
CA LEU A 47 12.83 7.70 -16.42
C LEU A 47 12.27 9.14 -16.33
N SER A 48 10.96 9.30 -16.48
CA SER A 48 10.27 10.58 -16.31
C SER A 48 10.44 11.13 -14.89
N ASP A 49 10.27 12.45 -14.73
CA ASP A 49 10.33 13.10 -13.41
C ASP A 49 9.37 12.43 -12.42
N GLY A 50 8.15 12.09 -12.86
CA GLY A 50 7.15 11.41 -12.03
C GLY A 50 7.58 10.02 -11.59
N ALA A 51 8.23 9.25 -12.46
CA ALA A 51 8.73 7.92 -12.14
C ALA A 51 9.87 7.95 -11.09
N LEU A 52 10.73 8.97 -11.15
CA LEU A 52 11.91 9.10 -10.30
C LEU A 52 11.62 9.81 -8.96
N ILE A 53 10.76 10.83 -8.96
CA ILE A 53 10.54 11.69 -7.79
C ILE A 53 9.96 10.93 -6.59
N LYS A 54 9.18 9.87 -6.83
CA LYS A 54 8.66 9.01 -5.76
C LYS A 54 9.78 8.33 -4.95
N PHE A 55 10.87 7.93 -5.62
CA PHE A 55 12.04 7.35 -4.96
C PHE A 55 12.86 8.39 -4.19
N LEU A 56 12.97 9.61 -4.72
CA LEU A 56 13.60 10.75 -4.05
C LEU A 56 12.84 11.13 -2.78
N ARG A 57 11.53 11.38 -2.89
CA ARG A 57 10.70 11.72 -1.73
C ARG A 57 10.70 10.61 -0.68
N ALA A 58 10.73 9.34 -1.07
CA ALA A 58 10.81 8.20 -0.15
C ALA A 58 12.14 8.13 0.63
N ARG A 59 13.19 8.82 0.17
CA ARG A 59 14.53 8.87 0.78
C ARG A 59 15.00 10.29 1.04
N ASP A 60 14.06 11.21 1.24
CA ASP A 60 14.33 12.59 1.64
C ASP A 60 15.35 13.29 0.72
N PHE A 61 15.24 13.01 -0.59
CA PHE A 61 16.07 13.54 -1.70
C PHE A 61 17.54 13.11 -1.69
N ASP A 62 17.90 12.07 -0.93
CA ASP A 62 19.20 11.41 -1.02
C ASP A 62 19.28 10.53 -2.29
N VAL A 63 20.10 10.96 -3.25
CA VAL A 63 20.23 10.31 -4.57
C VAL A 63 20.73 8.87 -4.46
N GLU A 64 21.68 8.57 -3.58
CA GLU A 64 22.27 7.23 -3.44
C GLU A 64 21.28 6.26 -2.81
N LEU A 65 20.60 6.70 -1.74
CA LEU A 65 19.55 5.90 -1.09
C LEU A 65 18.35 5.70 -2.02
N SER A 66 18.00 6.69 -2.85
CA SER A 66 16.94 6.56 -3.86
C SER A 66 17.31 5.57 -4.95
N LEU A 67 18.54 5.59 -5.47
CA LEU A 67 19.02 4.58 -6.42
C LEU A 67 18.93 3.18 -5.80
N LYS A 68 19.42 3.01 -4.56
CA LYS A 68 19.35 1.73 -3.85
C LYS A 68 17.91 1.24 -3.70
N LEU A 69 16.98 2.11 -3.34
CA LEU A 69 15.56 1.78 -3.24
C LEU A 69 14.98 1.36 -4.60
N MET A 70 15.34 2.04 -5.68
CA MET A 70 14.88 1.69 -7.03
C MET A 70 15.40 0.31 -7.48
N VAL A 71 16.69 0.03 -7.25
CA VAL A 71 17.27 -1.31 -7.49
C VAL A 71 16.53 -2.37 -6.68
N ASN A 72 16.29 -2.12 -5.39
CA ASN A 72 15.58 -3.04 -4.53
C ASN A 72 14.13 -3.27 -4.96
N TYR A 73 13.43 -2.25 -5.45
CA TYR A 73 12.07 -2.34 -5.97
C TYR A 73 12.01 -3.25 -7.20
N HIS A 74 12.85 -3.02 -8.20
CA HIS A 74 12.88 -3.85 -9.41
C HIS A 74 13.34 -5.28 -9.13
N ARG A 75 14.35 -5.46 -8.27
CA ARG A 75 14.78 -6.81 -7.82
C ARG A 75 13.64 -7.54 -7.11
N TRP A 76 12.96 -6.89 -6.17
CA TRP A 76 11.86 -7.52 -5.43
C TRP A 76 10.73 -7.95 -6.37
N ARG A 77 10.39 -7.13 -7.37
CA ARG A 77 9.41 -7.50 -8.39
C ARG A 77 9.84 -8.74 -9.17
N SER A 78 11.10 -8.81 -9.59
CA SER A 78 11.65 -9.97 -10.30
C SER A 78 11.68 -11.25 -9.44
N GLU A 79 12.00 -11.13 -8.14
CA GLU A 79 12.10 -12.25 -7.20
C GLU A 79 10.74 -12.72 -6.65
N CYS A 80 9.68 -11.92 -6.81
CA CYS A 80 8.33 -12.21 -6.30
C CYS A 80 7.26 -12.17 -7.41
N PRO A 81 7.44 -12.86 -8.55
CA PRO A 81 6.51 -12.80 -9.68
C PRO A 81 5.11 -13.29 -9.31
N GLU A 82 4.98 -14.19 -8.34
CA GLU A 82 3.69 -14.66 -7.83
C GLU A 82 2.86 -13.56 -7.15
N ILE A 83 3.48 -12.42 -6.81
CA ILE A 83 2.78 -11.23 -6.32
C ILE A 83 2.78 -10.13 -7.40
N SER A 84 3.93 -9.87 -8.03
CA SER A 84 4.20 -8.65 -8.79
C SER A 84 3.87 -8.73 -10.28
N ALA A 85 3.84 -9.92 -10.87
CA ALA A 85 3.82 -10.07 -12.33
C ALA A 85 2.45 -9.76 -12.93
N ASN A 86 1.36 -10.07 -12.22
CA ASN A 86 -0.01 -9.78 -12.65
C ASN A 86 -0.66 -8.81 -11.66
N LEU A 87 -0.74 -7.53 -11.99
CA LEU A 87 -1.43 -6.51 -11.19
C LEU A 87 -2.85 -6.22 -11.70
N HIS A 88 -3.36 -7.03 -12.64
CA HIS A 88 -4.69 -6.85 -13.17
C HIS A 88 -5.76 -7.02 -12.07
N PRO A 89 -6.73 -6.10 -11.94
CA PRO A 89 -7.77 -6.16 -10.90
C PRO A 89 -8.54 -7.48 -10.84
N SER A 90 -8.82 -8.09 -12.00
CA SER A 90 -9.53 -9.39 -12.08
C SER A 90 -8.85 -10.51 -11.28
N SER A 91 -7.52 -10.45 -11.09
CA SER A 91 -6.77 -11.44 -10.31
C SER A 91 -7.10 -11.44 -8.81
N VAL A 92 -7.75 -10.39 -8.31
CA VAL A 92 -8.11 -10.22 -6.90
C VAL A 92 -9.56 -9.73 -6.71
N LEU A 93 -10.37 -9.74 -7.78
CA LEU A 93 -11.70 -9.12 -7.77
C LEU A 93 -12.63 -9.71 -6.69
N GLY A 94 -12.58 -11.02 -6.46
CA GLY A 94 -13.39 -11.65 -5.40
C GLY A 94 -13.07 -11.12 -4.00
N LEU A 95 -11.78 -10.86 -3.69
CA LEU A 95 -11.40 -10.22 -2.42
C LEU A 95 -11.98 -8.80 -2.32
N LEU A 96 -11.90 -8.03 -3.41
CA LEU A 96 -12.42 -6.66 -3.47
C LEU A 96 -13.95 -6.63 -3.28
N GLN A 97 -14.67 -7.52 -3.96
CA GLN A 97 -16.13 -7.68 -3.85
C GLN A 97 -16.58 -8.17 -2.47
N ASN A 98 -15.75 -8.97 -1.79
CA ASN A 98 -15.95 -9.34 -0.39
C ASN A 98 -15.62 -8.19 0.59
N HIS A 99 -15.32 -6.99 0.08
CA HIS A 99 -15.00 -5.82 0.88
C HIS A 99 -13.81 -6.08 1.82
N TYR A 100 -12.81 -6.85 1.38
CA TYR A 100 -11.60 -7.17 2.14
C TYR A 100 -10.76 -5.93 2.44
N HIS A 101 -10.72 -4.98 1.51
CA HIS A 101 -9.82 -3.84 1.56
C HIS A 101 -10.52 -2.55 1.13
N GLY A 102 -10.16 -1.45 1.77
CA GLY A 102 -10.56 -0.11 1.35
C GLY A 102 -9.56 0.95 1.80
N VAL A 103 -9.81 2.18 1.37
CA VAL A 103 -8.99 3.35 1.67
C VAL A 103 -9.90 4.47 2.17
N LEU A 104 -9.55 5.09 3.29
CA LEU A 104 -10.34 6.20 3.83
C LEU A 104 -10.32 7.37 2.85
N ARG A 105 -11.44 8.09 2.71
CA ARG A 105 -11.51 9.28 1.82
C ARG A 105 -10.50 10.35 2.25
N SER A 106 -10.43 10.61 3.56
CA SER A 106 -9.56 11.62 4.14
C SER A 106 -8.22 11.04 4.61
N ARG A 107 -7.20 11.89 4.62
CA ARG A 107 -5.90 11.62 5.24
C ARG A 107 -5.99 11.77 6.76
N ASP A 108 -5.02 11.23 7.48
CA ASP A 108 -4.88 11.51 8.91
C ASP A 108 -4.36 12.94 9.17
N GLN A 109 -4.25 13.32 10.45
CA GLN A 109 -3.77 14.65 10.85
C GLN A 109 -2.34 14.97 10.35
N ALA A 110 -1.53 13.94 10.10
CA ALA A 110 -0.17 14.08 9.57
C ALA A 110 -0.11 14.01 8.04
N GLY A 111 -1.25 13.98 7.34
CA GLY A 111 -1.32 13.88 5.88
C GLY A 111 -1.14 12.47 5.31
N SER A 112 -1.02 11.45 6.17
CA SER A 112 -0.82 10.06 5.75
C SER A 112 -2.07 9.52 5.07
N ARG A 113 -1.90 8.77 3.97
CA ARG A 113 -2.99 7.97 3.39
C ARG A 113 -3.35 6.83 4.35
N VAL A 114 -4.63 6.58 4.58
CA VAL A 114 -5.06 5.56 5.54
C VAL A 114 -5.74 4.40 4.82
N LEU A 115 -5.14 3.23 4.93
CA LEU A 115 -5.61 1.97 4.35
C LEU A 115 -6.25 1.13 5.45
N PHE A 116 -7.22 0.29 5.12
CA PHE A 116 -7.68 -0.75 6.04
C PHE A 116 -7.87 -2.11 5.33
N TYR A 117 -7.66 -3.18 6.10
CA TYR A 117 -7.80 -4.57 5.66
C TYR A 117 -8.62 -5.34 6.69
N ARG A 118 -9.54 -6.18 6.23
CA ARG A 118 -10.45 -6.96 7.08
C ARG A 118 -10.23 -8.44 6.87
N ILE A 119 -9.45 -9.06 7.76
CA ILE A 119 -9.04 -10.46 7.60
C ILE A 119 -10.24 -11.41 7.56
N GLY A 120 -11.30 -11.15 8.33
CA GLY A 120 -12.50 -11.98 8.30
C GLY A 120 -13.22 -12.05 6.95
N GLN A 121 -12.85 -11.21 5.97
CA GLN A 121 -13.38 -11.23 4.61
C GLN A 121 -12.47 -11.93 3.59
N TRP A 122 -11.29 -12.40 4.03
CA TRP A 122 -10.43 -13.26 3.24
C TRP A 122 -10.84 -14.71 3.46
N ASN A 123 -11.24 -15.41 2.40
CA ASN A 123 -11.39 -16.86 2.45
C ASN A 123 -10.06 -17.53 2.03
N PRO A 124 -9.32 -18.19 2.95
CA PRO A 124 -8.01 -18.76 2.67
C PRO A 124 -8.07 -20.05 1.83
N LYS A 125 -9.28 -20.53 1.50
CA LYS A 125 -9.49 -21.62 0.52
C LYS A 125 -9.63 -21.11 -0.92
N GLU A 126 -10.02 -19.85 -1.09
CA GLU A 126 -10.22 -19.23 -2.41
C GLU A 126 -9.02 -18.39 -2.82
N PHE A 127 -8.41 -17.68 -1.87
CA PHE A 127 -7.27 -16.82 -2.13
C PHE A 127 -6.08 -17.20 -1.25
N THR A 128 -4.92 -17.32 -1.87
CA THR A 128 -3.62 -17.48 -1.20
C THR A 128 -3.18 -16.18 -0.53
N ALA A 129 -2.25 -16.26 0.42
CA ALA A 129 -1.69 -15.05 1.02
C ALA A 129 -0.88 -14.19 0.02
N TYR A 130 -0.39 -14.77 -1.08
CA TYR A 130 0.26 -14.02 -2.16
C TYR A 130 -0.74 -13.11 -2.89
N GLU A 131 -1.94 -13.61 -3.19
CA GLU A 131 -3.02 -12.82 -3.81
C GLU A 131 -3.54 -11.74 -2.88
N VAL A 132 -3.66 -12.05 -1.58
CA VAL A 132 -3.99 -11.06 -0.56
C VAL A 132 -2.93 -9.96 -0.48
N PHE A 133 -1.65 -10.32 -0.56
CA PHE A 133 -0.57 -9.34 -0.55
C PHE A 133 -0.54 -8.52 -1.86
N ARG A 134 -0.93 -9.10 -2.99
CA ARG A 134 -1.08 -8.40 -4.27
C ARG A 134 -2.12 -7.27 -4.20
N VAL A 135 -3.21 -7.42 -3.45
CA VAL A 135 -4.16 -6.31 -3.19
C VAL A 135 -3.44 -5.09 -2.59
N SER A 136 -2.51 -5.34 -1.66
CA SER A 136 -1.71 -4.28 -1.04
C SER A 136 -0.72 -3.66 -2.03
N LEU A 137 -0.12 -4.47 -2.91
CA LEU A 137 0.78 -3.98 -3.96
C LEU A 137 0.03 -3.10 -4.99
N ILE A 138 -1.12 -3.58 -5.50
CA ILE A 138 -2.00 -2.81 -6.42
C ILE A 138 -2.34 -1.46 -5.81
N THR A 139 -2.82 -1.47 -4.57
CA THR A 139 -3.16 -0.24 -3.83
C THR A 139 -1.96 0.67 -3.67
N SER A 140 -0.79 0.11 -3.35
CA SER A 140 0.45 0.86 -3.17
C SER A 140 0.90 1.55 -4.46
N GLU A 141 0.81 0.88 -5.61
CA GLU A 141 1.14 1.46 -6.93
C GLU A 141 0.17 2.58 -7.34
N LEU A 142 -1.08 2.55 -6.87
CA LEU A 142 -2.04 3.61 -7.11
C LEU A 142 -1.79 4.82 -6.19
N ILE A 143 -1.70 4.61 -4.87
CA ILE A 143 -1.56 5.72 -3.91
C ILE A 143 -0.18 6.40 -3.99
N VAL A 144 0.86 5.70 -4.46
CA VAL A 144 2.19 6.30 -4.61
C VAL A 144 2.22 7.36 -5.71
N GLN A 145 1.21 7.44 -6.59
CA GLN A 145 1.09 8.53 -7.57
C GLN A 145 0.70 9.86 -6.91
N GLU A 146 0.13 9.83 -5.70
CA GLU A 146 -0.30 11.03 -4.98
C GLU A 146 0.91 11.71 -4.32
N THR A 147 1.24 12.94 -4.73
CA THR A 147 2.35 13.73 -4.12
C THR A 147 2.25 13.78 -2.59
N GLU A 148 1.06 13.98 -2.05
CA GLU A 148 0.83 14.04 -0.60
C GLU A 148 1.12 12.70 0.10
N THR A 149 0.87 11.57 -0.56
CA THR A 149 1.24 10.24 -0.03
C THR A 149 2.75 10.00 -0.13
N GLN A 150 3.41 10.48 -1.18
CA GLN A 150 4.88 10.40 -1.28
C GLN A 150 5.57 11.20 -0.16
N ARG A 151 5.02 12.37 0.19
CA ARG A 151 5.54 13.24 1.27
C ARG A 151 5.25 12.68 2.66
N HIS A 152 3.98 12.39 2.94
CA HIS A 152 3.52 12.07 4.29
C HIS A 152 3.54 10.57 4.59
N GLY A 153 3.47 9.71 3.56
CA GLY A 153 3.44 8.26 3.70
C GLY A 153 2.02 7.73 3.92
N LEU A 154 1.95 6.55 4.53
CA LEU A 154 0.70 5.86 4.81
C LEU A 154 0.65 5.27 6.22
N LYS A 155 -0.56 5.05 6.71
CA LYS A 155 -0.86 4.18 7.85
C LYS A 155 -1.83 3.09 7.41
N ALA A 156 -1.66 1.87 7.91
CA ALA A 156 -2.53 0.74 7.61
C ALA A 156 -3.21 0.23 8.88
N ILE A 157 -4.52 -0.02 8.81
CA ILE A 157 -5.30 -0.67 9.86
C ILE A 157 -5.58 -2.11 9.41
N PHE A 158 -5.20 -3.09 10.20
CA PHE A 158 -5.54 -4.49 9.99
C PHE A 158 -6.55 -4.91 11.06
N ASP A 159 -7.79 -5.09 10.64
CA ASP A 159 -8.81 -5.73 11.46
C ASP A 159 -8.64 -7.25 11.38
N LEU A 160 -8.12 -7.81 12.47
CA LEU A 160 -7.85 -9.23 12.62
C LEU A 160 -9.06 -10.01 13.16
N GLN A 161 -10.23 -9.38 13.27
CA GLN A 161 -11.47 -10.10 13.55
C GLN A 161 -11.70 -11.17 12.47
N GLY A 162 -11.97 -12.40 12.91
CA GLY A 162 -12.10 -13.57 12.01
C GLY A 162 -10.78 -14.25 11.64
N TRP A 163 -9.64 -13.75 12.12
CA TRP A 163 -8.35 -14.47 11.99
C TRP A 163 -8.44 -15.86 12.61
N CYS A 164 -7.93 -16.88 11.91
CA CYS A 164 -8.03 -18.27 12.30
C CYS A 164 -6.83 -19.08 11.80
N PHE A 165 -6.77 -20.37 12.14
CA PHE A 165 -5.60 -21.20 11.84
C PHE A 165 -5.34 -21.38 10.34
N SER A 166 -6.38 -21.44 9.49
CA SER A 166 -6.19 -21.53 8.04
C SER A 166 -5.54 -20.28 7.44
N HIS A 167 -5.78 -19.09 8.01
CA HIS A 167 -5.02 -17.89 7.66
C HIS A 167 -3.55 -18.01 8.10
N ALA A 168 -3.31 -18.49 9.31
CA ALA A 168 -1.95 -18.65 9.84
C ALA A 168 -1.10 -19.61 9.00
N LEU A 169 -1.68 -20.71 8.53
CA LEU A 169 -1.00 -21.69 7.68
C LEU A 169 -0.55 -21.13 6.32
N GLN A 170 -1.18 -20.06 5.84
CA GLN A 170 -0.78 -19.39 4.60
C GLN A 170 0.49 -18.53 4.79
N ILE A 171 0.84 -18.18 6.04
CA ILE A 171 2.00 -17.33 6.33
C ILE A 171 3.22 -18.19 6.66
N ASN A 172 4.20 -18.18 5.76
CA ASN A 172 5.46 -18.88 5.91
C ASN A 172 6.65 -17.89 5.95
N PRO A 173 7.87 -18.32 6.33
CA PRO A 173 9.03 -17.43 6.43
C PRO A 173 9.41 -16.74 5.12
N SER A 174 9.19 -17.39 3.96
CA SER A 174 9.45 -16.78 2.65
C SER A 174 8.52 -15.59 2.41
N LEU A 175 7.22 -15.76 2.64
CA LEU A 175 6.25 -14.67 2.54
C LEU A 175 6.51 -13.58 3.59
N ALA A 176 6.85 -13.94 4.82
CA ALA A 176 7.20 -12.97 5.87
C ALA A 176 8.38 -12.08 5.46
N LYS A 177 9.41 -12.65 4.82
CA LYS A 177 10.54 -11.91 4.26
C LYS A 177 10.09 -10.97 3.12
N LYS A 178 9.25 -11.44 2.20
CA LYS A 178 8.72 -10.64 1.08
C LYS A 178 7.92 -9.43 1.57
N ILE A 179 7.04 -9.63 2.56
CA ILE A 179 6.29 -8.55 3.23
C ILE A 179 7.26 -7.55 3.85
N SER A 180 8.26 -8.04 4.59
CA SER A 180 9.21 -7.18 5.30
C SER A 180 10.05 -6.32 4.36
N SER A 181 10.45 -6.84 3.20
CA SER A 181 11.17 -6.06 2.17
C SER A 181 10.33 -4.88 1.65
N VAL A 182 9.04 -5.09 1.35
CA VAL A 182 8.15 -4.00 0.90
C VAL A 182 7.96 -2.92 1.98
N LEU A 183 7.83 -3.32 3.25
CA LEU A 183 7.65 -2.39 4.37
C LEU A 183 8.88 -1.51 4.66
N THR A 184 10.04 -1.83 4.09
CA THR A 184 11.33 -1.28 4.55
C THR A 184 12.12 -0.61 3.42
N ASP A 185 12.48 -1.37 2.38
CA ASP A 185 13.44 -0.92 1.39
C ASP A 185 13.19 -1.37 -0.05
N SER A 186 12.02 -1.96 -0.34
CA SER A 186 11.63 -2.40 -1.69
C SER A 186 10.42 -1.68 -2.28
N PHE A 187 9.83 -0.69 -1.62
CA PHE A 187 8.72 0.11 -2.20
C PHE A 187 8.84 1.60 -1.84
N PRO A 188 8.57 2.54 -2.79
CA PRO A 188 8.71 3.97 -2.56
C PRO A 188 7.55 4.61 -1.76
N LEU A 189 7.18 3.99 -0.63
CA LEU A 189 6.22 4.52 0.33
C LEU A 189 6.78 4.50 1.75
N LYS A 190 6.49 5.55 2.51
CA LYS A 190 6.86 5.64 3.93
C LYS A 190 5.74 5.02 4.78
N VAL A 191 5.99 3.86 5.37
CA VAL A 191 5.06 3.26 6.35
C VAL A 191 5.18 4.01 7.68
N ARG A 192 4.17 4.81 8.04
CA ARG A 192 4.14 5.64 9.26
C ARG A 192 3.51 4.93 10.46
N GLY A 193 2.68 3.92 10.22
CA GLY A 193 2.01 3.16 11.27
C GLY A 193 1.30 1.91 10.72
N ILE A 194 1.35 0.83 11.48
CA ILE A 194 0.61 -0.42 11.25
C ILE A 194 -0.19 -0.66 12.53
N HIS A 195 -1.52 -0.58 12.42
CA HIS A 195 -2.45 -0.65 13.54
C HIS A 195 -3.21 -1.97 13.45
N LEU A 196 -2.92 -2.89 14.37
CA LEU A 196 -3.60 -4.17 14.48
C LEU A 196 -4.72 -4.03 15.51
N ILE A 197 -5.94 -4.31 15.09
CA ILE A 197 -7.12 -4.32 15.97
C ILE A 197 -7.73 -5.72 15.96
N ASN A 198 -8.42 -6.08 17.03
CA ASN A 198 -9.05 -7.40 17.19
C ASN A 198 -8.06 -8.58 17.04
N GLU A 199 -6.78 -8.38 17.35
CA GLU A 199 -5.77 -9.44 17.21
C GLU A 199 -6.02 -10.59 18.21
N PRO A 200 -6.27 -11.83 17.73
CA PRO A 200 -6.43 -12.96 18.64
C PRO A 200 -5.07 -13.44 19.14
N LEU A 201 -5.06 -14.18 20.26
CA LEU A 201 -3.82 -14.77 20.79
C LEU A 201 -3.08 -15.64 19.77
N LEU A 202 -3.83 -16.32 18.88
CA LEU A 202 -3.28 -17.14 17.79
C LEU A 202 -2.50 -16.33 16.73
N PHE A 203 -2.63 -15.01 16.69
CA PHE A 203 -1.84 -14.17 15.79
C PHE A 203 -0.40 -13.98 16.28
N ARG A 204 -0.14 -14.12 17.59
CA ARG A 204 1.18 -13.85 18.19
C ARG A 204 2.33 -14.67 17.57
N PRO A 205 2.19 -15.99 17.31
CA PRO A 205 3.24 -16.77 16.64
C PRO A 205 3.55 -16.25 15.23
N VAL A 206 2.53 -15.83 14.48
CA VAL A 206 2.72 -15.27 13.13
C VAL A 206 3.45 -13.94 13.19
N PHE A 207 3.09 -13.06 14.13
CA PHE A 207 3.86 -11.83 14.34
C PHE A 207 5.30 -12.10 14.77
N ALA A 208 5.53 -13.09 15.63
CA ALA A 208 6.87 -13.51 16.05
C ALA A 208 7.72 -14.05 14.88
N MET A 209 7.11 -14.63 13.85
CA MET A 209 7.78 -15.03 12.61
C MET A 209 8.18 -13.83 11.74
N ILE A 210 7.34 -12.79 11.66
CA ILE A 210 7.59 -11.60 10.83
C ILE A 210 8.59 -10.64 11.49
N ARG A 211 8.46 -10.45 12.80
CA ARG A 211 9.18 -9.44 13.59
C ARG A 211 10.71 -9.44 13.41
N PRO A 212 11.42 -10.58 13.30
CA PRO A 212 12.88 -10.60 13.10
C PRO A 212 13.33 -9.94 11.79
N PHE A 213 12.49 -9.92 10.76
CA PHE A 213 12.82 -9.32 9.46
C PHE A 213 12.53 -7.81 9.41
N LEU A 214 11.88 -7.26 10.44
CA LEU A 214 11.56 -5.84 10.51
C LEU A 214 12.71 -5.06 11.15
N PRO A 215 13.13 -3.91 10.58
CA PRO A 215 14.02 -2.99 11.25
C PRO A 215 13.31 -2.31 12.43
N ASP A 216 14.07 -1.83 13.41
CA ASP A 216 13.51 -1.29 14.66
C ASP A 216 12.57 -0.10 14.42
N LYS A 217 12.86 0.72 13.40
CA LYS A 217 11.98 1.80 12.95
C LYS A 217 10.58 1.32 12.56
N ILE A 218 10.44 0.15 11.95
CA ILE A 218 9.14 -0.43 11.61
C ILE A 218 8.53 -1.15 12.81
N LYS A 219 9.33 -1.87 13.62
CA LYS A 219 8.84 -2.52 14.85
C LYS A 219 8.17 -1.51 15.79
N GLN A 220 8.76 -0.32 15.94
CA GLN A 220 8.22 0.78 16.76
C GLN A 220 6.94 1.42 16.16
N ARG A 221 6.62 1.12 14.90
CA ARG A 221 5.42 1.62 14.20
C ARG A 221 4.31 0.57 14.12
N VAL A 222 4.50 -0.60 14.74
CA VAL A 222 3.45 -1.61 14.89
C VAL A 222 2.76 -1.42 16.23
N TYR A 223 1.45 -1.17 16.18
CA TYR A 223 0.60 -0.96 17.34
C TYR A 223 -0.42 -2.09 17.42
N MET A 224 -0.50 -2.75 18.58
CA MET A 224 -1.48 -3.79 18.88
C MET A 224 -2.50 -3.20 19.85
N HIS A 225 -3.75 -3.06 19.40
CA HIS A 225 -4.79 -2.34 20.12
C HIS A 225 -5.75 -3.26 20.89
N GLY A 226 -5.72 -4.57 20.62
CA GLY A 226 -6.61 -5.55 21.22
C GLY A 226 -8.06 -5.44 20.73
N SER A 227 -8.98 -6.03 21.49
CA SER A 227 -10.42 -5.99 21.22
C SER A 227 -11.09 -4.68 21.64
N SER A 228 -10.50 -3.94 22.59
CA SER A 228 -10.99 -2.62 23.04
C SER A 228 -10.32 -1.47 22.30
N TYR A 229 -10.13 -1.62 20.99
CA TYR A 229 -9.31 -0.74 20.17
C TYR A 229 -9.87 0.67 19.96
N MET A 230 -11.19 0.87 20.02
CA MET A 230 -11.87 2.08 19.56
C MET A 230 -11.35 3.39 20.17
N GLN A 231 -10.96 3.39 21.45
CA GLN A 231 -10.39 4.59 22.08
C GLN A 231 -8.98 4.87 21.53
N SER A 232 -8.08 3.88 21.64
CA SER A 232 -6.70 4.00 21.17
C SER A 232 -6.58 4.27 19.66
N LEU A 233 -7.55 3.83 18.84
CA LEU A 233 -7.59 4.12 17.41
C LEU A 233 -7.98 5.59 17.15
N ARG A 234 -8.91 6.14 17.95
CA ARG A 234 -9.31 7.55 17.87
C ARG A 234 -8.24 8.53 18.37
N GLU A 235 -7.32 8.08 19.21
CA GLU A 235 -6.14 8.86 19.60
C GLU A 235 -5.15 9.06 18.42
N VAL A 236 -5.18 8.14 17.44
CA VAL A 236 -4.30 8.21 16.25
C VAL A 236 -5.00 8.81 15.04
N PHE A 237 -6.29 8.48 14.86
CA PHE A 237 -7.08 8.90 13.70
C PHE A 237 -8.31 9.70 14.15
N PRO A 238 -8.55 10.89 13.59
CA PRO A 238 -9.74 11.68 13.92
C PRO A 238 -11.03 10.87 13.69
N ALA A 239 -11.99 10.98 14.62
CA ALA A 239 -13.27 10.26 14.50
C ALA A 239 -13.98 10.54 13.15
N ALA A 240 -13.86 11.77 12.63
CA ALA A 240 -14.47 12.18 11.37
C ALA A 240 -13.96 11.43 10.12
N ILE A 241 -12.76 10.82 10.18
CA ILE A 241 -12.21 10.06 9.05
C ILE A 241 -12.45 8.56 9.18
N LEU A 242 -12.60 8.07 10.42
CA LEU A 242 -12.82 6.64 10.69
C LEU A 242 -14.26 6.25 10.37
N PRO A 243 -14.49 5.03 9.86
CA PRO A 243 -15.83 4.50 9.67
C PRO A 243 -16.52 4.23 11.03
N PRO A 244 -17.87 4.19 11.08
CA PRO A 244 -18.62 3.88 12.30
C PRO A 244 -18.22 2.55 12.96
N GLU A 245 -17.91 1.54 12.15
CA GLU A 245 -17.46 0.20 12.61
C GLU A 245 -16.12 0.26 13.37
N TYR A 246 -15.35 1.33 13.19
CA TYR A 246 -14.11 1.60 13.92
C TYR A 246 -14.25 2.75 14.94
N GLY A 247 -15.49 3.09 15.32
CA GLY A 247 -15.79 4.09 16.34
C GLY A 247 -15.75 5.54 15.84
N GLY A 248 -15.78 5.76 14.52
CA GLY A 248 -15.79 7.07 13.90
C GLY A 248 -17.17 7.56 13.46
N THR A 249 -17.17 8.65 12.71
CA THR A 249 -18.37 9.29 12.11
C THR A 249 -18.19 9.54 10.62
N GLY A 250 -17.17 8.94 10.00
CA GLY A 250 -16.92 8.98 8.57
C GLY A 250 -17.85 8.04 7.79
N PRO A 251 -17.57 7.82 6.49
CA PRO A 251 -18.35 6.91 5.66
C PRO A 251 -18.27 5.46 6.15
N PRO A 252 -19.34 4.65 6.00
CA PRO A 252 -19.32 3.21 6.33
C PRO A 252 -18.25 2.43 5.58
N ILE A 253 -17.75 1.34 6.17
CA ILE A 253 -16.72 0.49 5.55
C ILE A 253 -17.16 -0.01 4.17
N LYS A 254 -18.42 -0.42 4.04
CA LYS A 254 -18.96 -0.96 2.78
C LYS A 254 -18.79 0.04 1.63
N ASP A 255 -19.12 1.30 1.86
CA ASP A 255 -19.05 2.37 0.86
C ASP A 255 -17.58 2.64 0.49
N LEU A 256 -16.69 2.69 1.47
CA LEU A 256 -15.25 2.89 1.26
C LEU A 256 -14.61 1.75 0.46
N CYS A 257 -14.98 0.50 0.75
CA CYS A 257 -14.53 -0.67 -0.01
C CYS A 257 -15.06 -0.64 -1.45
N GLN A 258 -16.33 -0.29 -1.67
CA GLN A 258 -16.91 -0.20 -3.01
C GLN A 258 -16.24 0.91 -3.82
N GLU A 259 -16.07 2.10 -3.24
CA GLU A 259 -15.40 3.23 -3.88
C GLU A 259 -13.97 2.89 -4.30
N TRP A 260 -13.23 2.20 -3.43
CA TRP A 260 -11.86 1.80 -3.72
C TRP A 260 -11.80 0.69 -4.77
N THR A 261 -12.73 -0.26 -4.72
CA THR A 261 -12.88 -1.31 -5.74
C THR A 261 -13.13 -0.68 -7.11
N ASP A 262 -14.09 0.24 -7.21
CA ASP A 262 -14.39 0.93 -8.46
C ASP A 262 -13.20 1.75 -8.97
N PHE A 263 -12.41 2.34 -8.07
CA PHE A 263 -11.20 3.06 -8.43
C PHE A 263 -10.09 2.13 -8.96
N ILE A 264 -9.89 0.97 -8.33
CA ILE A 264 -8.96 -0.06 -8.83
C ILE A 264 -9.39 -0.52 -10.23
N MET A 265 -10.68 -0.82 -10.44
CA MET A 265 -11.20 -1.25 -11.74
C MET A 265 -11.02 -0.18 -12.82
N ARG A 266 -11.27 1.10 -12.50
CA ARG A 266 -11.01 2.22 -13.43
C ARG A 266 -9.52 2.44 -13.74
N SER A 267 -8.63 1.84 -12.96
CA SER A 267 -7.17 1.97 -13.10
C SER A 267 -6.53 0.76 -13.79
N GLU A 268 -7.33 -0.13 -14.37
CA GLU A 268 -6.90 -1.38 -15.01
C GLU A 268 -5.77 -1.18 -16.03
N ASP A 269 -5.94 -0.26 -16.99
CA ASP A 269 -4.92 0.03 -18.01
C ASP A 269 -3.56 0.44 -17.41
N TYR A 270 -3.59 1.22 -16.32
CA TYR A 270 -2.38 1.62 -15.62
C TYR A 270 -1.70 0.42 -14.96
N LEU A 271 -2.46 -0.42 -14.27
CA LEU A 271 -1.96 -1.61 -13.59
C LEU A 271 -1.45 -2.67 -14.59
N GLN A 272 -2.08 -2.78 -15.75
CA GLN A 272 -1.64 -3.68 -16.81
C GLN A 272 -0.27 -3.27 -17.39
N ARG A 273 -0.04 -1.96 -17.60
CA ARG A 273 1.28 -1.46 -18.04
C ARG A 273 2.38 -1.80 -17.03
N LEU A 274 2.12 -1.61 -15.74
CA LEU A 274 3.07 -2.00 -14.69
C LEU A 274 3.36 -3.50 -14.65
N SER A 275 2.40 -4.33 -15.07
CA SER A 275 2.59 -5.79 -15.16
C SER A 275 3.59 -6.13 -16.27
N ALA A 276 3.40 -5.55 -17.47
CA ALA A 276 4.25 -5.77 -18.64
C ALA A 276 5.73 -5.35 -18.45
N ASP A 277 5.99 -4.31 -17.63
CA ASP A 277 7.35 -3.89 -17.28
C ASP A 277 8.15 -4.98 -16.51
N THR A 278 7.47 -5.99 -15.96
CA THR A 278 8.09 -7.10 -15.23
C THR A 278 8.49 -8.25 -16.16
N GLU A 279 7.72 -8.50 -17.23
CA GLU A 279 7.98 -9.57 -18.21
C GLU A 279 9.23 -9.25 -19.05
N GLY A 280 9.44 -7.98 -19.40
CA GLY A 280 10.65 -7.54 -20.11
C GLY A 280 11.96 -7.69 -19.33
N ALA A 281 11.89 -7.84 -17.99
CA ALA A 281 13.06 -8.06 -17.14
C ALA A 281 13.42 -9.54 -16.96
N GLN A 282 12.52 -10.48 -17.30
CA GLN A 282 12.77 -11.93 -17.19
C GLN A 282 13.40 -12.54 -18.46
N GLY A 283 13.47 -11.77 -19.55
CA GLY A 283 13.97 -12.22 -20.86
C GLY A 283 15.37 -11.73 -21.24
N CYS A 284 16.18 -11.20 -20.30
CA CYS A 284 17.51 -10.68 -20.58
C CYS A 284 18.60 -11.29 -19.69
#